data_AF-T1A7J1-F1
#
_entry.id   AF-T1A7J1-F1
#
_cell.length_a   1.000
_cell.length_b   1.000
_cell.length_c   1.000
_cell.angle_alpha   90.00
_cell.angle_beta   90.00
_cell.angle_gamma   90.00
#
_symmetry.space_group_name_H-M   'P 1'
#
loop_
_entity.id
_entity.type
_entity.pdbx_description
1 polymer ?
#
loop_
_entity_poly.entity_id
_entity_poly.type
_entity_poly.pdbx_seq_one_letter_code
_entity_poly.pdbx_strand_id
1 'polypeptide(L)'
;MNSAASGDARTLLDALIQSLTGARRTPEDIASPAALLWTDADGQWQPLIPQLMKVLPQLLCLGAYRPQERTGPVIWLRCVVDGALAGVVPPNTAPVLYLPKVTRQDLRAGGDCPPDLQPLIEL
;
A
#
# COMPACT_ATOMS: atom_id res chain seq x y z
N MET A 1 12.02 -22.22 39.08
CA MET A 1 12.12 -22.56 37.65
C MET A 1 11.84 -21.28 36.88
N ASN A 2 12.91 -20.58 36.47
CA ASN A 2 12.80 -19.34 35.69
C ASN A 2 12.48 -19.72 34.24
N SER A 3 11.27 -19.41 33.76
CA SER A 3 11.02 -19.35 32.32
C SER A 3 11.63 -18.06 31.79
N ALA A 4 12.63 -18.22 30.94
CA ALA A 4 13.23 -17.13 30.19
C ALA A 4 12.18 -16.44 29.31
N ALA A 5 12.10 -15.12 29.40
CA ALA A 5 11.42 -14.29 28.41
C ALA A 5 12.12 -14.48 27.07
N SER A 6 11.43 -15.04 26.07
CA SER A 6 11.90 -14.95 24.68
C SER A 6 11.71 -13.51 24.24
N GLY A 7 12.78 -12.72 24.27
CA GLY A 7 12.82 -11.45 23.57
C GLY A 7 12.75 -11.75 22.07
N ASP A 8 11.55 -11.67 21.50
CA ASP A 8 11.34 -11.73 20.04
C ASP A 8 12.22 -10.66 19.39
N ALA A 9 13.19 -11.09 18.58
CA ALA A 9 13.96 -10.19 17.75
C ALA A 9 13.01 -9.61 16.70
N ARG A 10 12.38 -8.48 17.03
CA ARG A 10 11.57 -7.70 16.07
C ARG A 10 12.49 -7.15 15.00
N THR A 11 12.40 -7.69 13.78
CA THR A 11 13.10 -7.10 12.64
C THR A 11 12.38 -5.83 12.20
N LEU A 12 13.07 -4.98 11.42
CA LEU A 12 12.43 -3.82 10.78
C LEU A 12 11.26 -4.26 9.89
N LEU A 13 11.38 -5.42 9.24
CA LEU A 13 10.32 -5.97 8.41
C LEU A 13 9.08 -6.31 9.24
N ASP A 14 9.25 -6.94 10.40
CA ASP A 14 8.13 -7.28 11.29
C ASP A 14 7.41 -6.02 11.78
N ALA A 15 8.18 -5.00 12.17
CA ALA A 15 7.64 -3.71 12.58
C ALA A 15 6.87 -3.01 11.44
N LEU A 16 7.37 -3.10 10.20
CA LEU A 16 6.69 -2.55 9.03
C LEU A 16 5.39 -3.30 8.72
N ILE A 17 5.41 -4.63 8.70
CA ILE A 17 4.21 -5.45 8.50
C ILE A 17 3.16 -5.12 9.57
N GLN A 18 3.59 -5.00 10.83
CA GLN A 18 2.71 -4.61 11.93
C GLN A 18 2.13 -3.21 11.73
N SER A 19 2.94 -2.25 11.29
CA SER A 19 2.49 -0.87 11.03
C SER A 19 1.46 -0.82 9.89
N LEU A 20 1.73 -1.49 8.76
CA LEU A 20 0.80 -1.57 7.63
C LEU A 20 -0.52 -2.27 8.02
N THR A 21 -0.44 -3.34 8.82
CA THR A 21 -1.61 -4.06 9.33
C THR A 21 -2.42 -3.18 10.28
N GLY A 22 -1.75 -2.42 11.15
CA GLY A 22 -2.37 -1.50 12.10
C GLY A 22 -3.06 -0.32 11.40
N ALA A 23 -2.42 0.25 10.37
CA ALA A 23 -2.96 1.35 9.58
C ALA A 23 -4.26 0.99 8.83
N ARG A 24 -4.54 -0.30 8.66
CA ARG A 24 -5.73 -0.82 7.98
C ARG A 24 -6.92 -1.06 8.91
N ARG A 25 -6.74 -0.96 10.23
CA ARG A 25 -7.81 -1.20 11.20
C ARG A 25 -8.77 -0.02 11.19
N THR A 26 -10.04 -0.29 10.95
CA THR A 26 -11.13 0.67 11.17
C THR A 26 -11.93 0.29 12.42
N PRO A 27 -12.57 1.27 13.09
CA PRO A 27 -13.60 1.01 14.08
C PRO A 27 -14.72 0.12 13.51
N GLU A 28 -15.42 -0.62 14.37
CA GLU A 28 -16.44 -1.61 13.98
C GLU A 28 -17.60 -1.00 13.18
N ASP A 29 -17.91 0.29 13.43
CA ASP A 29 -18.97 1.04 12.74
C ASP A 29 -18.50 1.74 11.43
N ILE A 30 -17.25 1.52 11.00
CA ILE A 30 -16.68 2.14 9.80
C ILE A 30 -16.29 1.05 8.80
N ALA A 31 -16.82 1.16 7.58
CA ALA A 31 -16.49 0.27 6.48
C ALA A 31 -14.98 0.13 6.30
N SER A 32 -14.52 -1.10 6.03
CA SER A 32 -13.10 -1.35 5.77
C SER A 32 -12.61 -0.55 4.56
N PRO A 33 -11.39 0.00 4.61
CA PRO A 33 -10.86 0.81 3.51
C PRO A 33 -10.66 -0.06 2.28
N ALA A 34 -10.95 0.51 1.10
CA ALA A 34 -10.74 -0.17 -0.17
C ALA A 34 -9.25 -0.41 -0.47
N ALA A 35 -8.38 0.48 0.01
CA ALA A 35 -6.92 0.37 -0.12
C ALA A 35 -6.20 1.14 1.00
N LEU A 36 -4.92 0.85 1.21
CA LEU A 36 -4.01 1.69 1.98
C LEU A 36 -3.11 2.47 1.02
N LEU A 37 -3.11 3.79 1.09
CA LEU A 37 -2.23 4.65 0.31
C LEU A 37 -0.95 4.95 1.09
N TRP A 38 0.19 4.49 0.56
CA TRP A 38 1.53 4.75 1.11
C TRP A 38 2.25 5.78 0.24
N THR A 39 2.08 7.05 0.59
CA THR A 39 2.79 8.18 -0.04
C THR A 39 4.23 8.28 0.46
N ASP A 40 5.18 8.49 -0.45
CA ASP A 40 6.60 8.65 -0.14
C ASP A 40 7.20 9.79 -0.97
N ALA A 41 7.00 11.02 -0.48
CA ALA A 41 7.38 12.26 -1.15
C ALA A 41 8.85 12.28 -1.59
N ASP A 42 9.74 11.79 -0.72
CA ASP A 42 11.18 11.78 -0.98
C ASP A 42 11.64 10.47 -1.65
N GLY A 43 10.77 9.48 -1.82
CA GLY A 43 11.09 8.21 -2.45
C GLY A 43 12.09 7.38 -1.64
N GLN A 44 12.18 7.60 -0.32
CA GLN A 44 13.17 6.96 0.55
C GLN A 44 13.00 5.43 0.61
N TRP A 45 11.78 4.94 0.37
CA TRP A 45 11.46 3.52 0.42
C TRP A 45 11.68 2.80 -0.91
N GLN A 46 11.81 3.53 -2.03
CA GLN A 46 11.93 2.93 -3.38
C GLN A 46 12.96 1.80 -3.45
N PRO A 47 14.18 1.92 -2.89
CA PRO A 47 15.18 0.85 -2.97
C PRO A 47 14.75 -0.46 -2.27
N LEU A 48 13.84 -0.38 -1.29
CA LEU A 48 13.38 -1.51 -0.51
C LEU A 48 12.12 -2.18 -1.10
N ILE A 49 11.34 -1.46 -1.92
CA ILE A 49 10.08 -1.95 -2.49
C ILE A 49 10.21 -3.32 -3.17
N PRO A 50 11.22 -3.60 -4.01
CA PRO A 50 11.33 -4.92 -4.64
C PRO A 50 11.47 -6.08 -3.64
N GLN A 51 12.09 -5.86 -2.47
CA GLN A 51 12.18 -6.87 -1.42
C GLN A 51 10.87 -6.97 -0.64
N LEU A 52 10.25 -5.83 -0.33
CA LEU A 52 8.97 -5.78 0.37
C LEU A 52 7.86 -6.47 -0.43
N MET A 53 7.83 -6.32 -1.75
CA MET A 53 6.83 -6.97 -2.60
C MET A 53 6.93 -8.50 -2.55
N LYS A 54 8.10 -9.09 -2.27
CA LYS A 54 8.25 -10.55 -2.14
C LYS A 54 7.52 -11.10 -0.90
N VAL A 55 7.40 -10.29 0.14
CA VAL A 55 6.83 -10.68 1.44
C VAL A 55 5.44 -10.08 1.68
N LEU A 56 5.09 -9.02 0.95
CA LEU A 56 3.78 -8.36 0.97
C LEU A 56 3.07 -8.64 -0.37
N PRO A 57 2.29 -9.73 -0.49
CA PRO A 57 1.59 -10.07 -1.73
C PRO A 57 0.61 -8.98 -2.20
N GLN A 58 0.07 -8.19 -1.26
CA GLN A 58 -0.88 -7.09 -1.52
C GLN A 58 -0.23 -5.74 -1.84
N LEU A 59 1.10 -5.63 -1.85
CA LEU A 59 1.81 -4.39 -2.18
C LEU A 59 1.88 -4.20 -3.69
N LEU A 60 1.40 -3.05 -4.16
CA LEU A 60 1.43 -2.61 -5.55
C LEU A 60 2.22 -1.30 -5.66
N CYS A 61 2.94 -1.11 -6.77
CA CYS A 61 3.77 0.08 -6.97
C CYS A 61 3.22 0.94 -8.12
N LEU A 62 3.15 2.25 -7.91
CA LEU A 62 2.90 3.20 -9.00
C LEU A 62 4.12 3.28 -9.93
N GLY A 63 3.89 3.12 -11.24
CA GLY A 63 4.93 3.25 -12.26
C GLY A 63 4.46 2.86 -13.66
N ALA A 64 5.40 2.51 -14.54
CA ALA A 64 5.08 2.00 -15.88
C ALA A 64 4.30 0.68 -15.80
N TYR A 65 3.39 0.45 -16.77
CA TYR A 65 2.53 -0.74 -16.82
C TYR A 65 3.33 -2.04 -16.95
N ARG A 66 3.47 -2.74 -15.81
CA ARG A 66 4.17 -4.03 -15.66
C ARG A 66 3.40 -4.88 -14.63
N PRO A 67 2.19 -5.34 -14.98
CA PRO A 67 1.28 -5.99 -14.02
C PRO A 67 1.87 -7.27 -13.41
N GLN A 68 2.75 -7.98 -14.12
CA GLN A 68 3.46 -9.15 -13.62
C GLN A 68 4.44 -8.81 -12.48
N GLU A 69 4.92 -7.57 -12.45
CA GLU A 69 5.76 -7.03 -11.38
C GLU A 69 4.91 -6.30 -10.32
N ARG A 70 3.57 -6.42 -10.37
CA ARG A 70 2.62 -5.67 -9.52
C ARG A 70 2.88 -4.15 -9.54
N THR A 71 3.30 -3.65 -10.70
CA THR A 71 3.60 -2.23 -10.95
C THR A 71 2.76 -1.71 -12.10
N GLY A 72 2.20 -0.51 -11.97
CA GLY A 72 1.45 0.08 -13.06
C GLY A 72 0.98 1.51 -12.82
N PRO A 73 0.38 2.12 -13.86
CA PRO A 73 -0.11 3.49 -13.78
C PRO A 73 -1.32 3.57 -12.85
N VAL A 74 -1.67 4.78 -12.43
CA VAL A 74 -2.80 5.04 -11.52
C VAL A 74 -4.11 4.37 -11.97
N ILE A 75 -4.44 4.43 -13.26
CA ILE A 75 -5.65 3.78 -13.78
C ILE A 75 -5.66 2.26 -13.55
N TRP A 76 -4.50 1.61 -13.72
CA TRP A 76 -4.38 0.18 -13.45
C TRP A 76 -4.52 -0.11 -11.96
N LEU A 77 -3.88 0.69 -11.10
CA LEU A 77 -4.02 0.56 -9.64
C LEU A 77 -5.48 0.69 -9.22
N ARG A 78 -6.21 1.68 -9.76
CA ARG A 78 -7.64 1.89 -9.49
C ARG A 78 -8.47 0.66 -9.87
N CYS A 79 -8.24 0.08 -11.05
CA CYS A 79 -8.92 -1.15 -11.45
C CYS A 79 -8.66 -2.33 -10.50
N VAL A 80 -7.48 -2.43 -9.89
CA VAL A 80 -7.19 -3.45 -8.87
C VAL A 80 -7.97 -3.17 -7.58
N VAL A 81 -8.00 -1.91 -7.12
CA VAL A 81 -8.76 -1.49 -5.92
C VAL A 81 -10.26 -1.77 -6.09
N ASP A 82 -10.82 -1.45 -7.26
CA ASP A 82 -12.23 -1.66 -7.57
C ASP A 82 -12.58 -3.16 -7.81
N GLY A 83 -11.60 -4.06 -7.72
CA GLY A 83 -11.79 -5.50 -7.93
C GLY A 83 -12.07 -5.90 -9.39
N ALA A 84 -11.83 -5.00 -10.35
CA ALA A 84 -12.06 -5.25 -11.77
C ALA A 84 -11.04 -6.23 -12.38
N LEU A 85 -9.91 -6.47 -11.71
CA LEU A 85 -8.84 -7.37 -12.14
C LEU A 85 -8.67 -8.52 -11.14
N ALA A 86 -9.01 -9.74 -11.56
CA ALA A 86 -8.87 -10.92 -10.74
C ALA A 86 -7.40 -11.35 -10.56
N GLY A 87 -7.05 -11.83 -9.37
CA GLY A 87 -5.77 -12.50 -9.10
C GLY A 87 -4.54 -11.59 -8.92
N VAL A 88 -4.72 -10.26 -8.89
CA VAL A 88 -3.58 -9.33 -8.70
C VAL A 88 -3.12 -9.27 -7.24
N VAL A 89 -4.08 -9.31 -6.30
CA VAL A 89 -3.83 -9.38 -4.85
C VAL A 89 -4.56 -10.57 -4.24
N PRO A 90 -4.15 -11.06 -3.06
CA PRO A 90 -4.86 -12.14 -2.38
C PRO A 90 -6.34 -11.77 -2.14
N PRO A 91 -7.25 -12.76 -2.17
CA PRO A 91 -8.66 -12.52 -1.89
C PRO A 91 -8.85 -11.91 -0.49
N ASN A 92 -9.90 -11.11 -0.33
CA ASN A 92 -10.26 -10.44 0.93
C ASN A 92 -9.13 -9.59 1.54
N THR A 93 -8.20 -9.11 0.72
CA THR A 93 -7.09 -8.27 1.16
C THR A 93 -7.12 -6.94 0.42
N ALA A 94 -7.43 -5.86 1.15
CA ALA A 94 -7.27 -4.50 0.63
C ALA A 94 -5.80 -4.26 0.21
N PRO A 95 -5.55 -3.82 -1.04
CA PRO A 95 -4.22 -3.55 -1.56
C PRO A 95 -3.51 -2.42 -0.80
N VAL A 96 -2.18 -2.46 -0.81
CA VAL A 96 -1.32 -1.36 -0.36
C VAL A 96 -0.73 -0.72 -1.61
N LEU A 97 -1.07 0.53 -1.89
CA LEU A 97 -0.54 1.27 -3.04
C LEU A 97 0.66 2.10 -2.58
N TYR A 98 1.86 1.72 -3.02
CA TYR A 98 3.06 2.53 -2.82
C TYR A 98 3.17 3.59 -3.92
N LEU A 99 3.23 4.86 -3.49
CA LEU A 99 3.19 6.05 -4.35
C LEU A 99 4.50 6.84 -4.18
N PRO A 100 5.56 6.47 -4.93
CA PRO A 100 6.81 7.20 -4.88
C PRO A 100 6.65 8.61 -5.41
N LYS A 101 7.30 9.58 -4.76
CA LYS A 101 7.29 11.00 -5.15
C LYS A 101 5.90 11.64 -5.16
N VAL A 102 4.94 11.02 -4.49
CA VAL A 102 3.60 11.56 -4.25
C VAL A 102 3.50 11.96 -2.80
N THR A 103 3.00 13.15 -2.53
CA THR A 103 2.70 13.64 -1.19
C THR A 103 1.25 13.34 -0.82
N ARG A 104 0.95 13.32 0.48
CA ARG A 104 -0.44 13.27 0.94
C ARG A 104 -1.22 14.53 0.57
N GLN A 105 -0.56 15.69 0.43
CA GLN A 105 -1.21 16.92 0.00
C GLN A 105 -1.68 16.82 -1.45
N ASP A 106 -0.89 16.22 -2.34
CA ASP A 106 -1.25 16.05 -3.76
C ASP A 106 -2.60 15.35 -3.91
N LEU A 107 -2.82 14.29 -3.12
CA LEU A 107 -4.05 13.50 -3.13
C LEU A 107 -5.25 14.20 -2.46
N ARG A 108 -5.00 15.20 -1.60
CA ARG A 108 -6.03 15.93 -0.86
C ARG A 108 -6.30 17.33 -1.41
N ALA A 109 -5.62 17.70 -2.49
CA ALA A 109 -5.75 19.01 -3.12
C ALA A 109 -7.08 19.23 -3.87
N GLY A 110 -7.99 18.24 -3.88
CA GLY A 110 -9.30 18.35 -4.52
C GLY A 110 -9.15 18.67 -6.01
N GLY A 111 -9.66 19.84 -6.43
CA GLY A 111 -9.56 20.31 -7.82
C GLY A 111 -8.14 20.60 -8.31
N ASP A 112 -7.20 20.86 -7.39
CA ASP A 112 -5.79 21.13 -7.71
C ASP A 112 -4.93 19.85 -7.72
N CYS A 113 -5.54 18.67 -7.52
CA CYS A 113 -4.83 17.40 -7.59
C CYS A 113 -4.29 17.16 -9.02
N PRO A 114 -3.02 16.75 -9.18
CA PRO A 114 -2.44 16.42 -10.48
C PRO A 114 -3.35 15.46 -11.28
N PRO A 115 -3.64 15.73 -12.57
CA PRO A 115 -4.58 14.93 -13.36
C PRO A 115 -4.32 13.42 -13.33
N ASP A 116 -3.06 13.03 -13.37
CA ASP A 116 -2.66 11.62 -13.39
C ASP A 116 -2.92 10.89 -12.05
N LEU A 117 -3.08 11.63 -10.94
CA LEU A 117 -3.37 11.09 -9.61
C LEU A 117 -4.87 11.13 -9.26
N GLN A 118 -5.67 11.88 -10.03
CA GLN A 118 -7.10 12.07 -9.75
C GLN A 118 -7.91 10.78 -9.54
N PRO A 119 -7.63 9.66 -10.26
CA PRO A 119 -8.36 8.41 -10.02
C PRO A 119 -8.12 7.79 -8.63
N LEU A 120 -7.15 8.28 -7.85
CA LEU A 120 -6.93 7.87 -6.46
C LEU A 120 -7.63 8.78 -5.44
N ILE A 121 -8.24 9.89 -5.86
CA ILE A 121 -9.04 10.75 -4.98
C ILE A 121 -10.27 9.96 -4.51
N GLU A 122 -10.72 10.22 -3.28
CA GLU A 122 -11.84 9.54 -2.60
C GLU A 122 -11.59 8.06 -2.18
N LEU A 123 -10.33 7.59 -2.27
CA LEU A 123 -9.91 6.31 -1.64
C LEU A 123 -9.56 6.47 -0.15
#